data_AF-A0A836QKY5-F1
#
_entry.id   AF-A0A836QKY5-F1
#
_cell.length_a   1.000
_cell.length_b   1.000
_cell.length_c   1.000
_cell.angle_alpha   90.00
_cell.angle_beta   90.00
_cell.angle_gamma   90.00
#
_symmetry.space_group_name_H-M   'P 1'
#
loop_
_entity.id
_entity.type
_entity.pdbx_description
1 polymer ?
#
loop_
_entity_poly.entity_id
_entity_poly.type
_entity_poly.pdbx_seq_one_letter_code
_entity_poly.pdbx_strand_id
1 'polypeptide(L)'
;YYRPSWWKFVLAIETKTSVIDGFSKWDDENLSFWDRFTPGGVDLWDGQVRGYPDASLGPRRNEGGPNFGGRAMMTINLEYRFPITERQVVGLLFADAGNAWANIDGMDPTDMRRSVGLGFRVNTPMLGMIGFDFGYGFDRRKVDGQPAQVTTHFQFGPRFF
;
A
#
# COMPACT_ATOMS: atom_id res chain seq x y z
N TYR A 1 -1.43 -13.73 -9.54
CA TYR A 1 -1.01 -14.69 -10.59
C TYR A 1 0.47 -15.02 -10.37
N TYR A 2 0.86 -16.29 -10.37
CA TYR A 2 2.23 -16.73 -10.03
C TYR A 2 2.80 -17.55 -11.19
N ARG A 3 3.91 -17.10 -11.80
CA ARG A 3 4.64 -17.88 -12.82
C ARG A 3 6.10 -18.09 -12.38
N PRO A 4 6.55 -19.33 -12.17
CA PRO A 4 7.97 -19.59 -11.98
C PRO A 4 8.72 -19.37 -13.31
N SER A 5 9.76 -18.54 -13.30
CA SER A 5 10.70 -18.38 -14.44
C SER A 5 11.95 -19.23 -14.22
N TRP A 6 12.89 -19.23 -15.17
CA TRP A 6 13.99 -20.20 -15.32
C TRP A 6 15.10 -20.16 -14.24
N TRP A 7 14.82 -19.57 -13.08
CA TRP A 7 15.64 -19.64 -11.85
C TRP A 7 14.71 -19.48 -10.61
N LYS A 8 15.25 -19.48 -9.38
CA LYS A 8 14.50 -19.39 -8.11
C LYS A 8 13.78 -18.02 -7.89
N PHE A 9 13.18 -17.43 -8.91
CA PHE A 9 12.56 -16.10 -8.92
C PHE A 9 11.04 -16.18 -8.82
N VAL A 10 10.47 -15.22 -8.10
CA VAL A 10 9.02 -15.10 -7.88
C VAL A 10 8.58 -13.68 -8.18
N LEU A 11 7.73 -13.55 -9.20
CA LEU A 11 6.97 -12.31 -9.44
C LEU A 11 5.58 -12.48 -8.81
N ALA A 12 5.24 -11.58 -7.89
CA ALA A 12 3.91 -11.47 -7.32
C ALA A 12 3.26 -10.16 -7.75
N ILE A 13 1.97 -10.24 -8.05
CA ILE A 13 1.13 -9.08 -8.34
C ILE A 13 -0.14 -9.20 -7.53
N GLU A 14 -0.47 -8.13 -6.82
CA GLU A 14 -1.71 -7.97 -6.08
C GLU A 14 -2.39 -6.70 -6.55
N THR A 15 -3.71 -6.77 -6.70
CA THR A 15 -4.53 -5.61 -6.94
C THR A 15 -5.73 -5.69 -6.02
N LYS A 16 -5.97 -4.62 -5.28
CA LYS A 16 -7.12 -4.47 -4.39
C LYS A 16 -7.96 -3.33 -4.89
N THR A 17 -9.27 -3.54 -4.94
CA THR A 17 -10.22 -2.50 -5.29
C THR A 17 -11.41 -2.64 -4.36
N SER A 18 -11.88 -1.53 -3.80
CA SER A 18 -12.96 -1.54 -2.82
C SER A 18 -13.79 -0.28 -2.98
N VAL A 19 -15.10 -0.41 -2.84
CA VAL A 19 -16.07 0.68 -2.99
C VAL A 19 -17.14 0.58 -1.91
N ILE A 20 -17.60 1.72 -1.42
CA ILE A 20 -18.66 1.85 -0.43
C ILE A 20 -19.75 2.77 -0.99
N ASP A 21 -20.96 2.22 -1.04
CA ASP A 21 -22.15 2.92 -1.52
C ASP A 21 -23.27 2.83 -0.47
N GLY A 22 -23.86 3.96 -0.13
CA GLY A 22 -24.98 4.06 0.78
C GLY A 22 -26.31 3.93 0.05
N PHE A 23 -27.38 3.71 0.81
CA PHE A 23 -28.73 3.55 0.23
C PHE A 23 -29.36 4.90 -0.15
N SER A 24 -28.85 6.01 0.39
CA SER A 24 -29.31 7.36 0.13
C SER A 24 -28.15 8.36 0.08
N LYS A 25 -28.37 9.50 -0.58
CA LYS A 25 -27.38 10.60 -0.63
C LYS A 25 -27.00 11.14 0.76
N TRP A 26 -27.92 11.05 1.73
CA TRP A 26 -27.65 11.49 3.09
C TRP A 26 -26.67 10.55 3.80
N ASP A 27 -26.80 9.23 3.58
CA ASP A 27 -25.92 8.23 4.19
C ASP A 27 -24.50 8.33 3.61
N ASP A 28 -24.43 8.56 2.30
CA ASP A 28 -23.19 8.78 1.54
C ASP A 28 -22.34 9.94 2.09
N GLU A 29 -22.99 11.04 2.46
CA GLU A 29 -22.32 12.24 2.98
C GLU A 29 -21.98 12.11 4.48
N ASN A 30 -22.72 11.28 5.23
CA ASN A 30 -22.56 11.11 6.67
C ASN A 30 -21.76 9.85 7.08
N LEU A 31 -21.07 9.21 6.14
CA LEU A 31 -20.24 8.05 6.43
C LEU A 31 -19.12 8.41 7.42
N SER A 32 -18.98 7.63 8.50
CA SER A 32 -17.94 7.81 9.53
C SER A 32 -16.55 7.62 8.94
N PHE A 33 -15.54 8.28 9.53
CA PHE A 33 -14.14 8.10 9.12
C PHE A 33 -13.68 6.64 9.23
N TRP A 34 -14.14 5.92 10.25
CA TRP A 34 -13.78 4.51 10.48
C TRP A 34 -14.31 3.54 9.44
N ASP A 35 -15.35 3.95 8.71
CA ASP A 35 -15.93 3.15 7.64
C ASP A 35 -15.30 3.51 6.28
N ARG A 36 -14.41 4.51 6.21
CA ARG A 36 -13.77 4.96 4.96
C ARG A 36 -12.42 4.29 4.77
N PHE A 37 -12.04 4.13 3.50
CA PHE A 37 -10.75 3.57 3.14
C PHE A 37 -9.62 4.58 3.27
N THR A 38 -8.54 4.13 3.90
CA THR A 38 -7.29 4.87 4.07
C THR A 38 -6.09 3.99 3.75
N PRO A 39 -5.81 3.70 2.47
CA PRO A 39 -4.62 2.93 2.11
C PRO A 39 -3.34 3.67 2.50
N GLY A 40 -2.23 2.94 2.60
CA GLY A 40 -0.91 3.54 2.84
C GLY A 40 -0.06 2.72 3.79
N GLY A 41 1.26 2.86 3.63
CA GLY A 41 2.25 2.15 4.43
C GLY A 41 2.11 0.64 4.32
N VAL A 42 2.04 -0.03 5.46
CA VAL A 42 1.91 -1.51 5.55
C VAL A 42 0.56 -1.94 6.08
N ASP A 43 -0.48 -1.14 5.84
CA ASP A 43 -1.81 -1.46 6.35
C ASP A 43 -2.36 -2.78 5.76
N LEU A 44 -2.79 -3.64 6.67
CA LEU A 44 -3.37 -4.95 6.40
C LEU A 44 -4.82 -4.84 5.92
N TRP A 45 -5.52 -3.76 6.28
CA TRP A 45 -6.98 -3.64 6.08
C TRP A 45 -7.35 -2.89 4.83
N ASP A 46 -6.77 -1.70 4.59
CA ASP A 46 -7.07 -0.87 3.42
C ASP A 46 -6.00 -1.00 2.32
N GLY A 47 -4.93 -1.74 2.55
CA GLY A 47 -3.96 -2.09 1.53
C GLY A 47 -2.69 -1.25 1.57
N GLN A 48 -1.62 -1.91 1.14
CA GLN A 48 -0.25 -1.47 1.36
C GLN A 48 0.27 -0.57 0.24
N VAL A 49 0.94 0.51 0.61
CA VAL A 49 1.74 1.36 -0.28
C VAL A 49 2.96 1.87 0.50
N ARG A 50 4.05 1.09 0.46
CA ARG A 50 5.17 1.13 1.43
C ARG A 50 6.12 2.33 1.28
N GLY A 51 5.83 3.28 0.40
CA GLY A 51 6.53 4.57 0.31
C GLY A 51 5.85 5.71 1.06
N TYR A 52 4.67 5.47 1.63
CA TYR A 52 3.84 6.48 2.29
C TYR A 52 3.55 6.09 3.73
N PRO A 53 3.27 7.05 4.63
CA PRO A 53 2.84 6.73 5.99
C PRO A 53 1.56 5.88 6.01
N ASP A 54 1.36 5.14 7.10
CA ASP A 54 0.15 4.34 7.30
C ASP A 54 -1.11 5.23 7.29
N ALA A 55 -2.20 4.74 6.69
CA ALA A 55 -3.48 5.44 6.57
C ALA A 55 -3.42 6.85 5.93
N SER A 56 -2.37 7.13 5.15
CA SER A 56 -2.12 8.48 4.63
C SER A 56 -2.70 8.75 3.26
N LEU A 57 -3.06 7.74 2.46
CA LEU A 57 -3.59 7.95 1.12
C LEU A 57 -5.10 8.14 1.17
N GLY A 58 -5.60 9.10 0.41
CA GLY A 58 -7.01 9.44 0.40
C GLY A 58 -7.28 10.91 0.13
N PRO A 59 -8.58 11.25 0.01
CA PRO A 59 -9.02 12.60 -0.29
C PRO A 59 -8.73 13.55 0.88
N ARG A 60 -8.36 14.78 0.51
CA ARG A 60 -7.99 15.85 1.44
C ARG A 60 -8.63 17.14 0.98
N ARG A 61 -8.92 18.04 1.92
CA ARG A 61 -9.48 19.36 1.60
C ARG A 61 -8.45 20.27 0.93
N ASN A 62 -7.20 20.20 1.39
CA ASN A 62 -6.06 20.96 0.89
C ASN A 62 -4.84 20.03 0.79
N GLU A 63 -3.87 20.34 -0.08
CA GLU A 63 -2.61 19.61 -0.18
C GLU A 63 -1.89 19.55 1.18
N GLY A 64 -1.43 18.37 1.60
CA GLY A 64 -0.80 18.16 2.91
C GLY A 64 -1.73 18.26 4.12
N GLY A 65 -3.04 18.49 3.91
CA GLY A 65 -4.04 18.53 4.98
C GLY A 65 -4.37 17.15 5.56
N PRO A 66 -5.25 17.09 6.57
CA PRO A 66 -5.71 15.82 7.13
C PRO A 66 -6.47 15.00 6.07
N ASN A 67 -6.15 13.71 6.00
CA ASN A 67 -6.90 12.72 5.21
C ASN A 67 -8.24 12.45 5.90
N PHE A 68 -9.34 12.47 5.15
CA PHE A 68 -10.67 12.15 5.69
C PHE A 68 -11.23 10.82 5.17
N GLY A 69 -10.41 10.02 4.48
CA GLY A 69 -10.77 8.70 3.98
C GLY A 69 -11.66 8.75 2.74
N GLY A 70 -11.49 7.76 1.86
CA GLY A 70 -12.25 7.63 0.62
C GLY A 70 -13.35 6.59 0.69
N ARG A 71 -14.37 6.72 -0.17
CA ARG A 71 -15.40 5.69 -0.39
C ARG A 71 -15.01 4.70 -1.49
N ALA A 72 -14.09 5.08 -2.35
CA ALA A 72 -13.54 4.20 -3.37
C ALA A 72 -12.02 4.11 -3.20
N MET A 73 -11.46 2.95 -3.47
CA MET A 73 -10.04 2.69 -3.28
C MET A 73 -9.51 1.71 -4.31
N MET A 74 -8.27 1.93 -4.73
CA MET A 74 -7.53 0.98 -5.54
C MET A 74 -6.06 0.96 -5.13
N THR A 75 -5.50 -0.24 -4.96
CA THR A 75 -4.06 -0.46 -4.78
C THR A 75 -3.57 -1.52 -5.76
N ILE A 76 -2.33 -1.38 -6.21
CA ILE A 76 -1.61 -2.29 -7.09
C ILE A 76 -0.23 -2.46 -6.49
N ASN A 77 0.15 -3.70 -6.19
CA ASN A 77 1.44 -4.05 -5.62
C ASN A 77 2.11 -5.05 -6.55
N LEU A 78 3.34 -4.74 -6.93
CA LEU A 78 4.20 -5.58 -7.74
C LEU A 78 5.42 -5.93 -6.91
N GLU A 79 5.69 -7.21 -6.72
CA GLU A 79 6.84 -7.68 -5.99
C GLU A 79 7.68 -8.65 -6.79
N TYR A 80 8.99 -8.44 -6.72
CA TYR A 80 9.99 -9.31 -7.27
C TYR A 80 10.86 -9.87 -6.16
N ARG A 81 10.74 -11.16 -5.88
CA ARG A 81 11.43 -11.82 -4.78
C ARG A 81 12.55 -12.72 -5.29
N PHE A 82 13.69 -12.65 -4.62
CA PHE A 82 14.87 -13.47 -4.91
C PHE A 82 15.52 -13.97 -3.61
N PRO A 83 15.96 -15.24 -3.56
CA PRO A 83 16.64 -15.76 -2.38
C PRO A 83 18.04 -15.16 -2.28
N ILE A 84 18.38 -14.57 -1.13
CA ILE A 84 19.74 -14.12 -0.83
C ILE A 84 20.53 -15.28 -0.19
N THR A 85 19.89 -15.97 0.77
CA THR A 85 20.42 -17.17 1.43
C THR A 85 19.39 -18.28 1.34
N GLU A 86 19.82 -19.53 1.32
CA GLU A 86 18.89 -20.67 1.30
C GLU A 86 17.95 -20.63 2.53
N ARG A 87 16.67 -20.38 2.27
CA ARG A 87 15.53 -20.50 3.21
C ARG A 87 15.52 -19.55 4.43
N GLN A 88 16.54 -18.70 4.62
CA GLN A 88 16.60 -17.76 5.74
C GLN A 88 16.32 -16.31 5.37
N VAL A 89 16.88 -15.84 4.25
CA VAL A 89 16.81 -14.43 3.85
C VAL A 89 16.34 -14.31 2.42
N VAL A 90 15.24 -13.60 2.23
CA VAL A 90 14.66 -13.28 0.92
C VAL A 90 14.77 -11.77 0.70
N GLY A 91 15.40 -11.38 -0.40
CA GLY A 91 15.35 -10.01 -0.89
C GLY A 91 14.11 -9.81 -1.73
N LEU A 92 13.54 -8.60 -1.67
CA LEU A 92 12.43 -8.22 -2.52
C LEU A 92 12.65 -6.81 -3.10
N LEU A 93 12.28 -6.64 -4.35
CA LEU A 93 12.06 -5.34 -4.97
C LEU A 93 10.56 -5.17 -5.09
N PHE A 94 10.04 -3.99 -4.77
CA PHE A 94 8.62 -3.74 -4.89
C PHE A 94 8.33 -2.44 -5.61
N ALA A 95 7.18 -2.41 -6.28
CA ALA A 95 6.56 -1.21 -6.82
C ALA A 95 5.10 -1.21 -6.38
N ASP A 96 4.72 -0.19 -5.63
CA ASP A 96 3.37 -0.03 -5.11
C ASP A 96 2.74 1.22 -5.73
N ALA A 97 1.48 1.13 -6.11
CA ALA A 97 0.67 2.26 -6.54
C ALA A 97 -0.69 2.17 -5.86
N GLY A 98 -1.18 3.24 -5.26
CA GLY A 98 -2.50 3.22 -4.65
C GLY A 98 -3.09 4.60 -4.42
N ASN A 99 -4.40 4.67 -4.30
CA ASN A 99 -5.10 5.85 -3.83
C ASN A 99 -6.51 5.50 -3.32
N ALA A 100 -7.09 6.41 -2.56
CA ALA A 100 -8.50 6.42 -2.24
C ALA A 100 -9.14 7.75 -2.68
N TRP A 101 -10.38 7.67 -3.17
CA TRP A 101 -11.15 8.79 -3.69
C TRP A 101 -12.40 9.02 -2.86
N ALA A 102 -12.85 10.27 -2.82
CA ALA A 102 -14.01 10.67 -2.02
C ALA A 102 -15.28 9.92 -2.40
N ASN A 103 -15.53 9.75 -3.72
CA ASN A 103 -16.72 9.12 -4.27
C ASN A 103 -16.35 8.16 -5.41
N ILE A 104 -17.26 7.23 -5.74
CA ILE A 104 -17.09 6.27 -6.83
C ILE A 104 -17.03 6.97 -8.19
N ASP A 105 -17.88 7.97 -8.43
CA ASP A 105 -17.90 8.74 -9.68
C ASP A 105 -16.64 9.60 -9.90
N GLY A 106 -15.94 9.94 -8.81
CA GLY A 106 -14.68 10.69 -8.83
C GLY A 106 -13.44 9.79 -8.85
N MET A 107 -13.61 8.48 -9.03
CA MET A 107 -12.49 7.55 -9.10
C MET A 107 -11.70 7.78 -10.38
N ASP A 108 -10.44 8.19 -10.22
CA ASP A 108 -9.51 8.40 -11.33
C ASP A 108 -8.30 7.45 -11.19
N PRO A 109 -8.29 6.30 -11.90
CA PRO A 109 -7.19 5.34 -11.88
C PRO A 109 -5.84 5.90 -12.37
N THR A 110 -5.81 7.09 -12.96
CA THR A 110 -4.56 7.74 -13.38
C THR A 110 -3.90 8.52 -12.24
N ASP A 111 -4.69 9.02 -11.27
CA ASP A 111 -4.20 9.73 -10.08
C ASP A 111 -3.88 8.76 -8.93
N MET A 112 -2.93 7.86 -9.17
CA MET A 112 -2.40 6.95 -8.16
C MET A 112 -1.11 7.49 -7.56
N ARG A 113 -0.92 7.28 -6.25
CA ARG A 113 0.31 7.62 -5.53
C ARG A 113 1.26 6.44 -5.66
N ARG A 114 2.46 6.69 -6.18
CA ARG A 114 3.40 5.64 -6.60
C ARG A 114 4.60 5.59 -5.68
N SER A 115 5.09 4.39 -5.45
CA SER A 115 6.34 4.16 -4.74
C SER A 115 7.07 2.94 -5.28
N VAL A 116 8.37 2.95 -5.10
CA VAL A 116 9.23 1.78 -5.37
C VAL A 116 10.14 1.58 -4.19
N GLY A 117 10.58 0.35 -3.96
CA GLY A 117 11.44 0.11 -2.83
C GLY A 117 12.12 -1.24 -2.84
N LEU A 118 12.91 -1.41 -1.79
CA LEU A 118 13.66 -2.60 -1.49
C LEU A 118 13.18 -3.12 -0.14
N GLY A 119 13.02 -4.43 -0.03
CA GLY A 119 12.69 -5.05 1.24
C GLY A 119 13.49 -6.33 1.47
N PHE A 120 13.50 -6.74 2.72
CA PHE A 120 14.11 -7.97 3.16
C PHE A 120 13.13 -8.72 4.05
N ARG A 121 13.07 -10.04 3.88
CA ARG A 121 12.32 -10.94 4.75
C ARG A 121 13.31 -11.89 5.40
N VAL A 122 13.33 -11.90 6.73
CA VAL A 122 14.18 -12.79 7.53
C VAL A 122 13.27 -13.79 8.20
N ASN A 123 13.45 -15.07 7.88
CA ASN A 123 12.69 -16.14 8.51
C ASN A 123 13.46 -16.65 9.74
N THR A 124 12.97 -16.32 10.93
CA THR A 124 13.59 -16.75 12.17
C THR A 124 12.81 -17.92 12.78
N PRO A 125 13.48 -19.03 13.15
CA PRO A 125 12.79 -20.24 13.63
C PRO A 125 11.88 -20.05 14.84
N MET A 126 12.12 -19.02 15.67
CA MET A 126 11.37 -18.79 16.91
C MET A 126 10.41 -17.59 16.85
N LEU A 127 10.70 -16.54 16.07
CA LEU A 127 9.88 -15.32 16.02
C LEU A 127 9.02 -15.21 14.75
N GLY A 128 9.15 -16.17 13.84
CA GLY A 128 8.49 -16.14 12.54
C GLY A 128 9.23 -15.26 11.53
N MET A 129 8.53 -14.86 10.47
CA MET A 129 9.11 -14.02 9.44
C MET A 129 8.99 -12.54 9.84
N ILE A 130 10.10 -11.83 9.65
CA ILE A 130 10.23 -10.40 9.93
C ILE A 130 10.51 -9.69 8.61
N GLY A 131 9.76 -8.63 8.33
CA GLY A 131 9.88 -7.82 7.14
C GLY A 131 10.43 -6.43 7.43
N PHE A 132 11.40 -6.02 6.62
CA PHE A 132 11.94 -4.67 6.58
C PHE A 132 11.69 -4.13 5.17
N ASP A 133 10.99 -3.01 5.05
CA ASP A 133 10.68 -2.40 3.76
C ASP A 133 11.16 -0.95 3.73
N PHE A 134 11.87 -0.58 2.67
CA PHE A 134 12.38 0.76 2.41
C PHE A 134 11.75 1.25 1.10
N GLY A 135 10.66 2.01 1.22
CA GLY A 135 9.90 2.51 0.06
C GLY A 135 10.15 3.99 -0.20
N TYR A 136 10.45 4.34 -1.43
CA TYR A 136 10.55 5.71 -1.91
C TYR A 136 9.22 6.17 -2.50
N GLY A 137 8.53 7.10 -1.84
CA GLY A 137 7.28 7.69 -2.33
C GLY A 137 7.53 8.90 -3.22
N PHE A 138 7.06 8.86 -4.48
CA PHE A 138 7.28 9.96 -5.43
C PHE A 138 6.35 11.15 -5.17
N ASP A 139 5.09 10.89 -4.83
CA ASP A 139 4.04 11.90 -4.73
C ASP A 139 3.77 12.37 -3.29
N ARG A 140 4.76 12.31 -2.40
CA ARG A 140 4.58 12.63 -0.97
C ARG A 140 4.08 14.05 -0.73
N ARG A 141 4.47 15.01 -1.56
CA ARG A 141 4.02 16.41 -1.45
C ARG A 141 2.50 16.55 -1.50
N LYS A 142 1.81 15.72 -2.30
CA LYS A 142 0.34 15.71 -2.39
C LYS A 142 -0.33 15.02 -1.20
N VAL A 143 0.43 14.23 -0.44
CA VAL A 143 -0.04 13.40 0.66
C VAL A 143 0.26 14.09 1.98
N ASP A 144 1.53 14.20 2.38
CA ASP A 144 1.94 14.71 3.68
C ASP A 144 2.73 16.03 3.60
N GLY A 145 2.78 16.64 2.40
CA GLY A 145 3.50 17.89 2.17
C GLY A 145 5.03 17.73 2.15
N GLN A 146 5.55 16.51 2.35
CA GLN A 146 6.99 16.25 2.35
C GLN A 146 7.54 16.09 0.93
N PRO A 147 8.84 16.40 0.71
CA PRO A 147 9.50 16.01 -0.53
C PRO A 147 9.51 14.49 -0.70
N ALA A 148 9.73 14.04 -1.93
CA ALA A 148 9.89 12.62 -2.22
C ALA A 148 11.09 12.05 -1.44
N GLN A 149 10.83 11.09 -0.55
CA GLN A 149 11.81 10.54 0.38
C GLN A 149 11.53 9.07 0.68
N VAL A 150 12.52 8.39 1.25
CA VAL A 150 12.40 7.01 1.70
C VAL A 150 11.61 6.96 3.02
N THR A 151 10.62 6.07 3.07
CA THR A 151 9.88 5.66 4.27
C THR A 151 10.27 4.23 4.62
N THR A 152 10.50 3.98 5.90
CA THR A 152 10.84 2.65 6.41
C THR A 152 9.64 2.05 7.11
N HIS A 153 9.28 0.82 6.75
CA HIS A 153 8.26 0.05 7.44
C HIS A 153 8.82 -1.27 7.97
N PHE A 154 8.24 -1.72 9.08
CA PHE A 154 8.58 -2.96 9.73
C PHE A 154 7.32 -3.79 9.89
N GLN A 155 7.38 -5.06 9.51
CA GLN A 155 6.24 -5.98 9.54
C GLN A 155 6.63 -7.24 10.30
N PHE A 156 5.74 -7.69 11.19
CA PHE A 156 5.89 -8.92 11.97
C PHE A 156 4.63 -9.75 11.83
N GLY A 157 4.78 -11.06 11.57
CA GLY A 157 3.65 -11.98 11.54
C GLY A 157 3.60 -12.83 10.28
N PRO A 158 2.56 -13.66 10.08
CA PRO A 158 2.52 -14.65 9.00
C PRO A 158 2.15 -14.08 7.63
N ARG A 159 1.66 -12.84 7.55
CA ARG A 159 1.13 -12.26 6.31
C ARG A 159 2.12 -11.28 5.71
N PHE A 160 2.75 -11.73 4.63
CA PHE A 160 3.51 -10.89 3.71
C PHE A 160 2.91 -11.09 2.33
N PHE A 161 2.19 -10.08 1.86
CA PHE A 161 1.95 -9.95 0.44
C PHE A 161 3.21 -9.53 -0.29
#